data_AF-A0A1H8TUU1-F1
#
_entry.id   AF-A0A1H8TUU1-F1
#
_cell.length_a   1.000
_cell.length_b   1.000
_cell.length_c   1.000
_cell.angle_alpha   90.00
_cell.angle_beta   90.00
_cell.angle_gamma   90.00
#
_symmetry.space_group_name_H-M   'P 1'
#
loop_
_entity.id
_entity.type
_entity.pdbx_description
1 polymer ?
#
loop_
_entity_poly.entity_id
_entity_poly.type
_entity_poly.pdbx_seq_one_letter_code
_entity_poly.pdbx_strand_id
1 'polypeptide(L)'
;MAVTLSADVLRRYRRFSLYNSPYPAHDHGCAIDLYPETNEGISPVAGEVVATRTVRCPDRSYATDHDHLIVLDCGDALARVLHVDPAVEAGDVVAVGDSLGEMVRSGFFGQWVDNHVHLGFRERGQNPYRASGSLPVDVAVDVEPLAWDGTGEVVAVGETYAVLDAPTHPAPGESFVGIAADDGAVLDGGLTHYGGGGVLTPRATQGPRGPLSFLGTPVGVADGRDVAWDDVELLANGERIVGLSLFAAQDAAFGAKLVAFDHEFAVGDAVELTIRPTDDPVRLG
;
A
#
# COMPACT_ATOMS: atom_id res chain seq x y z
N MET A 1 17.28 -11.18 -7.68
CA MET A 1 17.78 -9.82 -7.37
C MET A 1 16.59 -8.94 -7.03
N ALA A 2 16.74 -8.01 -6.09
CA ALA A 2 15.71 -7.01 -5.82
C ALA A 2 15.93 -5.78 -6.71
N VAL A 3 14.84 -5.06 -7.05
CA VAL A 3 14.89 -3.78 -7.75
C VAL A 3 14.63 -2.67 -6.74
N THR A 4 15.55 -1.71 -6.62
CA THR A 4 15.44 -0.63 -5.63
C THR A 4 14.95 0.66 -6.27
N LEU A 5 13.83 1.20 -5.77
CA LEU A 5 13.38 2.55 -6.12
C LEU A 5 14.16 3.60 -5.32
N SER A 6 14.61 4.65 -6.01
CA SER A 6 15.37 5.73 -5.37
C SER A 6 14.47 6.64 -4.53
N ALA A 7 15.07 7.34 -3.57
CA ALA A 7 14.37 8.36 -2.80
C ALA A 7 13.74 9.45 -3.68
N ASP A 8 14.41 9.85 -4.77
CA ASP A 8 13.91 10.88 -5.67
C ASP A 8 12.68 10.44 -6.46
N VAL A 9 12.56 9.14 -6.77
CA VAL A 9 11.33 8.56 -7.32
C VAL A 9 10.23 8.61 -6.27
N LEU A 10 10.50 8.08 -5.06
CA LEU A 10 9.49 7.95 -4.01
C LEU A 10 8.95 9.30 -3.55
N ARG A 11 9.79 10.33 -3.47
CA ARG A 11 9.39 11.70 -3.10
C ARG A 11 8.36 12.34 -4.04
N ARG A 12 8.11 11.76 -5.22
CA ARG A 12 7.06 12.21 -6.14
C ARG A 12 5.66 11.74 -5.74
N TYR A 13 5.56 10.81 -4.80
CA TYR A 13 4.30 10.22 -4.34
C TYR A 13 4.05 10.59 -2.89
N ARG A 14 2.81 10.94 -2.55
CA ARG A 14 2.44 11.28 -1.18
C ARG A 14 2.60 10.09 -0.24
N ARG A 15 2.29 8.90 -0.73
CA ARG A 15 2.27 7.65 0.04
C ARG A 15 2.78 6.49 -0.79
N PHE A 16 3.24 5.44 -0.14
CA PHE A 16 3.49 4.16 -0.78
C PHE A 16 3.23 2.98 0.16
N SER A 17 3.02 1.80 -0.42
CA SER A 17 2.96 0.55 0.33
C SER A 17 3.52 -0.61 -0.48
N LEU A 18 4.25 -1.51 0.17
CA LEU A 18 4.71 -2.77 -0.40
C LEU A 18 3.74 -3.93 -0.11
N TYR A 19 2.86 -3.80 0.90
CA TYR A 19 2.06 -4.91 1.42
C TYR A 19 0.54 -4.64 1.48
N ASN A 20 0.06 -3.42 1.23
CA ASN A 20 -1.35 -3.04 1.41
C ASN A 20 -2.18 -3.26 0.15
N SER A 21 -2.21 -4.49 -0.33
CA SER A 21 -2.93 -4.83 -1.57
C SER A 21 -3.28 -6.32 -1.61
N PRO A 22 -4.41 -6.69 -2.24
CA PRO A 22 -4.84 -8.09 -2.37
C PRO A 22 -4.03 -8.87 -3.41
N TYR A 23 -3.14 -8.22 -4.16
CA TYR A 23 -2.36 -8.89 -5.20
C TYR A 23 -1.25 -9.74 -4.57
N PRO A 24 -1.08 -11.02 -4.99
CA PRO A 24 -0.05 -11.91 -4.42
C PRO A 24 1.41 -11.41 -4.53
N ALA A 25 1.66 -10.40 -5.37
CA ALA A 25 2.98 -9.78 -5.42
C ALA A 25 3.29 -9.01 -4.12
N HIS A 26 2.29 -8.53 -3.39
CA HIS A 26 2.46 -7.79 -2.15
C HIS A 26 2.74 -8.68 -0.95
N ASP A 27 2.37 -9.97 -0.98
CA ASP A 27 2.63 -10.93 0.10
C ASP A 27 4.11 -10.99 0.53
N HIS A 28 5.01 -10.68 -0.40
CA HIS A 28 6.46 -10.70 -0.19
C HIS A 28 7.15 -9.42 -0.65
N GLY A 29 6.43 -8.29 -0.76
CA GLY A 29 6.95 -7.00 -1.23
C GLY A 29 7.58 -7.06 -2.63
N CYS A 30 6.98 -7.83 -3.54
CA CYS A 30 7.38 -7.95 -4.95
C CYS A 30 6.59 -7.00 -5.88
N ALA A 31 5.87 -6.05 -5.29
CA ALA A 31 5.25 -4.90 -5.93
C ALA A 31 5.20 -3.74 -4.94
N ILE A 32 4.94 -2.55 -5.46
CA ILE A 32 4.73 -1.33 -4.68
C ILE A 32 3.55 -0.55 -5.26
N ASP A 33 2.66 -0.09 -4.39
CA ASP A 33 1.60 0.84 -4.74
C ASP A 33 2.05 2.25 -4.39
N LEU A 34 1.99 3.15 -5.36
CA LEU A 34 2.49 4.52 -5.27
C LEU A 34 1.33 5.50 -5.45
N TYR A 35 1.13 6.39 -4.49
CA TYR A 35 -0.06 7.26 -4.43
C TYR A 35 0.34 8.71 -4.76
N PRO A 36 0.11 9.18 -6.00
CA PRO A 36 0.44 10.56 -6.39
C PRO A 36 -0.52 11.57 -5.76
N GLU A 37 -0.22 12.86 -5.95
CA GLU A 37 -1.07 13.95 -5.45
C GLU A 37 -2.40 14.07 -6.21
N THR A 38 -2.33 13.92 -7.54
CA THR A 38 -3.45 14.01 -8.47
C THR A 38 -3.85 12.62 -8.97
N ASN A 39 -4.91 12.53 -9.78
CA ASN A 39 -5.30 11.27 -10.44
C ASN A 39 -4.40 10.92 -11.65
N GLU A 40 -3.29 11.64 -11.85
CA GLU A 40 -2.37 11.40 -12.96
C GLU A 40 -1.44 10.23 -12.63
N GLY A 41 -1.36 9.25 -13.55
CA GLY A 41 -0.46 8.12 -13.46
C GLY A 41 0.97 8.52 -13.79
N ILE A 42 1.71 8.98 -12.78
CA ILE A 42 3.10 9.41 -12.94
C ILE A 42 4.04 8.19 -13.02
N SER A 43 4.90 8.14 -14.03
CA SER A 43 5.84 7.03 -14.22
C SER A 43 6.93 7.00 -13.13
N PRO A 44 7.06 5.90 -12.36
CA PRO A 44 8.13 5.76 -11.38
C PRO A 44 9.48 5.36 -12.00
N VAL A 45 9.49 4.99 -13.28
CA VAL A 45 10.63 4.43 -13.99
C VAL A 45 10.82 5.11 -15.34
N ALA A 46 12.05 5.11 -15.84
CA ALA A 46 12.35 5.47 -17.22
C ALA A 46 12.50 4.21 -18.07
N GLY A 47 12.08 4.26 -19.33
CA GLY A 47 12.20 3.12 -20.24
C GLY A 47 11.43 3.32 -21.54
N GLU A 48 11.50 2.31 -22.40
CA GLU A 48 10.67 2.22 -23.61
C GLU A 48 9.39 1.45 -23.30
N VAL A 49 8.23 1.99 -23.65
CA VAL A 49 6.97 1.27 -23.60
C VAL A 49 7.01 0.16 -24.64
N VAL A 50 6.92 -1.09 -24.20
CA VAL A 50 6.97 -2.26 -25.10
C VAL A 50 5.60 -2.88 -25.33
N ALA A 51 4.64 -2.63 -24.45
CA ALA A 51 3.26 -3.08 -24.61
C ALA A 51 2.30 -2.31 -23.71
N THR A 52 1.06 -2.15 -24.18
CA THR A 52 -0.09 -1.82 -23.36
C THR A 52 -1.15 -2.92 -23.50
N ARG A 53 -1.94 -3.15 -22.46
CA ARG A 53 -3.01 -4.15 -22.48
C ARG A 53 -4.18 -3.72 -21.61
N THR A 54 -5.37 -3.79 -22.17
CA THR A 54 -6.63 -3.61 -21.45
C THR A 54 -7.22 -4.97 -21.06
N VAL A 55 -7.74 -5.07 -19.83
CA VAL A 55 -8.43 -6.24 -19.29
C VAL A 55 -9.75 -5.82 -18.66
N ARG A 56 -10.72 -6.73 -18.56
CA ARG A 56 -11.96 -6.43 -17.84
C ARG A 56 -11.74 -6.52 -16.33
N CYS A 57 -12.29 -5.56 -15.60
CA CYS A 57 -12.36 -5.60 -14.15
C CYS A 57 -13.38 -6.64 -13.67
N PRO A 58 -13.27 -7.08 -12.41
CA PRO A 58 -14.41 -7.64 -11.68
C PRO A 58 -15.59 -6.66 -11.68
N ASP A 59 -16.81 -7.19 -11.81
CA ASP A 59 -18.03 -6.37 -11.77
C ASP A 59 -18.26 -5.81 -10.36
N ARG A 60 -18.05 -4.51 -10.21
CA ARG A 60 -18.17 -3.75 -8.95
C ARG A 60 -18.82 -2.41 -9.27
N SER A 61 -19.86 -2.03 -8.54
CA SER A 61 -20.63 -0.79 -8.76
C SER A 61 -19.79 0.50 -8.66
N TYR A 62 -18.69 0.47 -7.90
CA TYR A 62 -17.78 1.60 -7.74
C TYR A 62 -16.65 1.65 -8.78
N ALA A 63 -16.49 0.63 -9.61
CA ALA A 63 -15.33 0.48 -10.50
C ALA A 63 -15.68 0.74 -11.96
N THR A 64 -14.66 1.06 -12.75
CA THR A 64 -14.76 1.02 -14.22
C THR A 64 -14.80 -0.42 -14.73
N ASP A 65 -15.29 -0.61 -15.95
CA ASP A 65 -15.38 -1.93 -16.60
C ASP A 65 -14.00 -2.51 -16.96
N HIS A 66 -12.97 -1.67 -17.06
CA HIS A 66 -11.66 -2.05 -17.58
C HIS A 66 -10.50 -1.55 -16.72
N ASP A 67 -9.46 -2.38 -16.64
CA ASP A 67 -8.17 -2.05 -16.08
C ASP A 67 -7.09 -2.21 -17.14
N HIS A 68 -5.91 -1.68 -16.86
CA HIS A 68 -4.85 -1.51 -17.84
C HIS A 68 -3.51 -1.96 -17.28
N LEU A 69 -2.66 -2.45 -18.18
CA LEU A 69 -1.27 -2.77 -17.94
C LEU A 69 -0.42 -2.04 -18.97
N ILE A 70 0.59 -1.31 -18.49
CA ILE A 70 1.67 -0.73 -19.28
C ILE A 70 2.94 -1.50 -18.93
N VAL A 71 3.69 -1.92 -19.95
CA VAL A 71 4.96 -2.63 -19.78
C VAL A 71 6.08 -1.76 -20.34
N LEU A 72 7.10 -1.50 -19.52
CA LEU A 72 8.27 -0.72 -19.91
C LEU A 72 9.53 -1.59 -19.85
N ASP A 73 10.35 -1.56 -20.90
CA ASP A 73 11.72 -2.09 -20.85
C ASP A 73 12.65 -1.03 -20.25
N CYS A 74 13.15 -1.31 -19.04
CA CYS A 74 14.06 -0.45 -18.29
C CYS A 74 15.53 -0.83 -18.52
N GLY A 75 15.83 -1.67 -19.53
CA GLY A 75 17.16 -2.18 -19.85
C GLY A 75 17.46 -3.50 -19.14
N ASP A 76 17.45 -3.51 -17.80
CA ASP A 76 17.79 -4.70 -17.01
C ASP A 76 16.54 -5.51 -16.56
N ALA A 77 15.36 -4.89 -16.60
CA ALA A 77 14.10 -5.47 -16.16
C ALA A 77 12.92 -4.92 -16.98
N LEU A 78 11.81 -5.67 -16.96
CA LEU A 78 10.52 -5.16 -17.43
C LEU A 78 9.74 -4.61 -16.22
N ALA A 79 9.37 -3.34 -16.26
CA ALA A 79 8.42 -2.76 -15.32
C ALA A 79 6.99 -3.01 -15.80
N ARG A 80 6.11 -3.37 -14.87
CA ARG A 80 4.68 -3.55 -15.07
C ARG A 80 3.97 -2.49 -14.24
N VAL A 81 3.26 -1.61 -14.93
CA VAL A 81 2.45 -0.56 -14.31
C VAL A 81 0.98 -0.89 -14.54
N LEU A 82 0.19 -1.01 -13.47
CA LEU A 82 -1.26 -1.22 -13.54
C LEU A 82 -2.04 0.04 -13.16
N HIS A 83 -3.35 0.00 -13.41
CA HIS A 83 -4.31 1.00 -12.93
C HIS A 83 -4.19 2.39 -13.59
N VAL A 84 -3.58 2.46 -14.77
CA VAL A 84 -3.45 3.70 -15.56
C VAL A 84 -4.00 3.46 -16.97
N ASP A 85 -5.04 4.21 -17.36
CA ASP A 85 -5.53 4.24 -18.75
C ASP A 85 -4.44 4.86 -19.64
N PRO A 86 -3.78 4.09 -20.55
CA PRO A 86 -2.55 4.53 -21.18
C PRO A 86 -2.76 5.69 -22.14
N ALA A 87 -2.03 6.78 -21.92
CA ALA A 87 -1.83 7.87 -22.89
C ALA A 87 -0.55 7.69 -23.72
N VAL A 88 0.10 6.53 -23.58
CA VAL A 88 1.35 6.11 -24.26
C VAL A 88 1.14 4.82 -25.03
N GLU A 89 1.96 4.58 -26.05
CA GLU A 89 1.92 3.39 -26.89
C GLU A 89 3.29 2.73 -27.07
N ALA A 90 3.30 1.52 -27.66
CA ALA A 90 4.54 0.78 -27.85
C ALA A 90 5.51 1.54 -28.77
N GLY A 91 6.75 1.69 -28.31
CA GLY A 91 7.80 2.49 -28.97
C GLY A 91 8.00 3.87 -28.35
N ASP A 92 7.09 4.35 -27.50
CA ASP A 92 7.29 5.59 -26.76
C ASP A 92 8.39 5.43 -25.71
N VAL A 93 9.18 6.48 -25.50
CA VAL A 93 10.20 6.54 -24.44
C VAL A 93 9.73 7.51 -23.38
N VAL A 94 9.67 7.06 -22.13
CA VAL A 94 9.27 7.86 -20.98
C VAL A 94 10.42 8.04 -20.00
N ALA A 95 10.48 9.20 -19.36
CA ALA A 95 11.34 9.48 -18.23
C ALA A 95 10.60 9.27 -16.90
N VAL A 96 11.37 9.17 -15.81
CA VAL A 96 10.81 9.23 -14.45
C VAL A 96 10.08 10.56 -14.26
N GLY A 97 8.82 10.49 -13.84
CA GLY A 97 7.99 11.66 -13.63
C GLY A 97 7.12 12.06 -14.81
N ASP A 98 7.27 11.42 -15.97
CA ASP A 98 6.38 11.64 -17.11
C ASP A 98 5.00 11.03 -16.84
N SER A 99 3.97 11.60 -17.45
CA SER A 99 2.61 11.07 -17.40
C SER A 99 2.50 9.81 -18.24
N LEU A 100 1.90 8.76 -17.68
CA LEU A 100 1.51 7.54 -18.40
C LEU A 100 0.04 7.56 -18.82
N GLY A 101 -0.74 8.53 -18.33
CA GLY A 101 -2.18 8.63 -18.51
C GLY A 101 -2.92 8.88 -17.19
N GLU A 102 -4.24 8.72 -17.19
CA GLU A 102 -5.07 8.92 -15.99
C GLU A 102 -5.26 7.60 -15.23
N MET A 103 -5.18 7.62 -13.90
CA MET A 103 -5.44 6.44 -13.09
C MET A 103 -6.93 6.06 -13.10
N VAL A 104 -7.22 4.76 -13.15
CA VAL A 104 -8.59 4.24 -13.17
C VAL A 104 -8.99 3.64 -11.83
N ARG A 105 -10.28 3.79 -11.50
CA ARG A 105 -10.89 3.13 -10.35
C ARG A 105 -11.13 1.64 -10.65
N SER A 106 -10.11 0.81 -10.41
CA SER A 106 -10.17 -0.62 -10.73
C SER A 106 -11.04 -1.42 -9.76
N GLY A 107 -11.73 -2.43 -10.28
CA GLY A 107 -12.48 -3.42 -9.49
C GLY A 107 -11.60 -4.50 -8.86
N PHE A 108 -10.28 -4.49 -9.12
CA PHE A 108 -9.33 -5.45 -8.54
C PHE A 108 -8.84 -5.08 -7.14
N PHE A 109 -9.05 -3.84 -6.68
CA PHE A 109 -8.74 -3.41 -5.31
C PHE A 109 -9.96 -2.85 -4.59
N GLY A 110 -9.96 -2.97 -3.26
CA GLY A 110 -11.09 -2.63 -2.40
C GLY A 110 -11.44 -1.14 -2.41
N GLN A 111 -12.71 -0.80 -2.15
CA GLN A 111 -13.21 0.58 -2.18
C GLN A 111 -12.49 1.53 -1.21
N TRP A 112 -11.89 0.99 -0.15
CA TRP A 112 -11.07 1.75 0.80
C TRP A 112 -9.68 2.11 0.27
N VAL A 113 -9.18 1.46 -0.78
CA VAL A 113 -7.86 1.75 -1.37
C VAL A 113 -8.02 2.92 -2.32
N ASP A 114 -7.18 3.95 -2.19
CA ASP A 114 -7.21 5.11 -3.10
C ASP A 114 -6.62 4.74 -4.48
N ASN A 115 -6.90 5.51 -5.52
CA ASN A 115 -6.24 5.31 -6.82
C ASN A 115 -4.72 5.46 -6.67
N HIS A 116 -3.98 4.54 -7.29
CA HIS A 116 -2.53 4.44 -7.18
C HIS A 116 -1.92 3.85 -8.44
N VAL A 117 -0.63 4.10 -8.61
CA VAL A 117 0.22 3.43 -9.59
C VAL A 117 0.75 2.16 -8.94
N HIS A 118 0.25 1.01 -9.34
CA HIS A 118 0.82 -0.28 -8.93
C HIS A 118 2.00 -0.62 -9.84
N LEU A 119 3.17 -0.87 -9.24
CA LEU A 119 4.41 -1.17 -9.93
C LEU A 119 4.98 -2.52 -9.48
N GLY A 120 5.27 -3.40 -10.44
CA GLY A 120 6.05 -4.61 -10.23
C GLY A 120 7.12 -4.78 -11.30
N PHE A 121 8.15 -5.59 -11.03
CA PHE A 121 9.24 -5.84 -11.98
C PHE A 121 9.33 -7.30 -12.37
N ARG A 122 9.81 -7.57 -13.58
CA ARG A 122 10.20 -8.91 -14.03
C ARG A 122 11.58 -8.90 -14.63
N GLU A 123 12.26 -10.04 -14.60
CA GLU A 123 13.48 -10.20 -15.39
C GLU A 123 13.19 -10.01 -16.87
N ARG A 124 14.14 -9.38 -17.56
CA ARG A 124 14.05 -9.18 -18.99
C ARG A 124 13.94 -10.52 -19.73
N GLY A 125 12.95 -10.65 -20.60
CA GLY A 125 12.65 -11.87 -21.34
C GLY A 125 11.61 -12.80 -20.69
N GLN A 126 11.20 -12.54 -19.45
CA GLN A 126 10.04 -13.21 -18.88
C GLN A 126 8.74 -12.67 -19.48
N ASN A 127 7.67 -13.47 -19.41
CA ASN A 127 6.34 -13.05 -19.87
C ASN A 127 5.77 -11.94 -18.95
N PRO A 128 5.60 -10.69 -19.45
CA PRO A 128 5.16 -9.57 -18.64
C PRO A 128 3.67 -9.64 -18.25
N TYR A 129 2.89 -10.56 -18.86
CA TYR A 129 1.46 -10.70 -18.64
C TYR A 129 1.08 -11.71 -17.55
N ARG A 130 2.06 -12.43 -16.98
CA ARG A 130 1.81 -13.32 -15.85
C ARG A 130 1.69 -12.50 -14.57
N ALA A 131 0.67 -12.77 -13.77
CA ALA A 131 0.47 -12.11 -12.48
C ALA A 131 1.59 -12.44 -11.48
N SER A 132 2.06 -13.70 -11.44
CA SER A 132 3.08 -14.19 -10.51
C SER A 132 4.51 -14.13 -11.06
N GLY A 133 5.51 -14.15 -10.18
CA GLY A 133 6.93 -14.16 -10.53
C GLY A 133 7.52 -12.77 -10.73
N SER A 134 6.98 -11.78 -10.03
CA SER A 134 7.61 -10.46 -9.93
C SER A 134 8.89 -10.54 -9.08
N LEU A 135 9.85 -9.67 -9.36
CA LEU A 135 11.05 -9.48 -8.57
C LEU A 135 10.73 -8.72 -7.26
N PRO A 136 11.45 -8.98 -6.17
CA PRO A 136 11.35 -8.17 -4.95
C PRO A 136 11.62 -6.69 -5.22
N VAL A 137 10.84 -5.81 -4.61
CA VAL A 137 11.02 -4.35 -4.66
C VAL A 137 11.61 -3.88 -3.34
N ASP A 138 12.65 -3.06 -3.40
CA ASP A 138 13.23 -2.35 -2.25
C ASP A 138 13.00 -0.84 -2.41
N VAL A 139 13.02 -0.13 -1.28
CA VAL A 139 12.94 1.34 -1.24
C VAL A 139 14.22 1.92 -0.65
N ALA A 140 14.74 3.00 -1.24
CA ALA A 140 15.91 3.71 -0.76
C ALA A 140 15.56 4.95 0.08
N VAL A 141 14.50 4.84 0.90
CA VAL A 141 14.10 5.83 1.90
C VAL A 141 13.98 5.14 3.25
N ASP A 142 14.31 5.88 4.29
CA ASP A 142 13.95 5.51 5.65
C ASP A 142 12.49 5.91 5.91
N VAL A 143 11.75 5.03 6.60
CA VAL A 143 10.40 5.35 7.08
C VAL A 143 10.47 5.48 8.60
N GLU A 144 10.17 6.68 9.08
CA GLU A 144 10.24 7.03 10.49
C GLU A 144 9.03 6.47 11.24
N PRO A 145 9.23 5.83 12.41
CA PRO A 145 8.13 5.26 13.19
C PRO A 145 7.33 6.33 13.92
N LEU A 146 6.00 6.24 13.80
CA LEU A 146 5.06 7.02 14.61
C LEU A 146 4.35 6.11 15.60
N ALA A 147 4.60 6.35 16.87
CA ALA A 147 3.80 5.77 17.94
C ALA A 147 2.37 6.33 17.86
N TRP A 148 1.39 5.45 18.06
CA TRP A 148 -0.02 5.78 18.10
C TRP A 148 -0.67 4.99 19.24
N ASP A 149 -1.52 5.64 20.03
CA ASP A 149 -2.18 5.04 21.19
C ASP A 149 -3.54 4.42 20.85
N GLY A 150 -3.91 4.39 19.57
CA GLY A 150 -5.18 3.86 19.10
C GLY A 150 -6.30 4.89 19.09
N THR A 151 -6.06 6.14 19.48
CA THR A 151 -7.11 7.18 19.57
C THR A 151 -6.99 8.26 18.49
N GLY A 152 -8.11 8.89 18.13
CA GLY A 152 -8.13 10.03 17.22
C GLY A 152 -9.54 10.52 16.90
N GLU A 153 -9.64 11.66 16.22
CA GLU A 153 -10.89 12.21 15.71
C GLU A 153 -11.04 11.88 14.21
N VAL A 154 -12.23 11.46 13.79
CA VAL A 154 -12.52 11.20 12.37
C VAL A 154 -12.47 12.50 11.58
N VAL A 155 -11.56 12.58 10.61
CA VAL A 155 -11.40 13.74 9.71
C VAL A 155 -11.87 13.49 8.28
N ALA A 156 -11.99 12.24 7.88
CA ALA A 156 -12.56 11.87 6.60
C ALA A 156 -13.31 10.53 6.69
N VAL A 157 -14.37 10.41 5.90
CA VAL A 157 -15.22 9.23 5.82
C VAL A 157 -15.46 8.90 4.36
N GLY A 158 -15.30 7.62 4.01
CA GLY A 158 -15.77 7.04 2.75
C GLY A 158 -16.83 5.98 3.02
N GLU A 159 -17.32 5.31 1.98
CA GLU A 159 -18.35 4.26 2.13
C GLU A 159 -17.83 3.03 2.91
N THR A 160 -16.52 2.79 2.87
CA THR A 160 -15.89 1.60 3.45
C THR A 160 -14.69 1.91 4.35
N TYR A 161 -14.55 3.16 4.80
CA TYR A 161 -13.42 3.58 5.62
C TYR A 161 -13.67 4.88 6.37
N ALA A 162 -12.91 5.07 7.44
CA ALA A 162 -12.72 6.36 8.11
C ALA A 162 -11.22 6.64 8.27
N VAL A 163 -10.83 7.92 8.26
CA VAL A 163 -9.46 8.37 8.52
C VAL A 163 -9.47 9.23 9.78
N LEU A 164 -8.56 8.92 10.70
CA LEU A 164 -8.35 9.67 11.93
C LEU A 164 -7.28 10.76 11.73
N ASP A 165 -7.28 11.79 12.57
CA ASP A 165 -6.27 12.85 12.61
C ASP A 165 -4.95 12.45 13.30
N ALA A 166 -4.90 11.24 13.84
CA ALA A 166 -3.78 10.70 14.59
C ALA A 166 -3.31 9.33 14.04
N PRO A 167 -1.99 9.04 14.13
CA PRO A 167 -0.92 9.94 14.58
C PRO A 167 -0.60 11.00 13.53
N THR A 168 -0.18 12.19 13.98
CA THR A 168 0.13 13.32 13.09
C THR A 168 1.57 13.25 12.57
N HIS A 169 1.76 13.58 11.29
CA HIS A 169 3.08 13.69 10.70
C HIS A 169 3.86 14.91 11.26
N PRO A 170 5.05 14.74 11.87
CA PRO A 170 5.77 15.83 12.54
C PRO A 170 6.44 16.83 11.59
N ALA A 171 6.90 16.38 10.42
CA ALA A 171 7.52 17.23 9.39
C ALA A 171 7.10 16.84 7.96
N PRO A 172 5.84 17.13 7.53
CA PRO A 172 5.34 16.75 6.22
C PRO A 172 6.23 17.24 5.07
N GLY A 173 6.52 16.35 4.11
CA GLY A 173 7.37 16.60 2.95
C GLY A 173 8.87 16.49 3.19
N GLU A 174 9.32 16.33 4.45
CA GLU A 174 10.75 16.15 4.77
C GLU A 174 11.17 14.68 4.86
N SER A 175 10.28 13.81 5.35
CA SER A 175 10.53 12.37 5.52
C SER A 175 9.27 11.54 5.25
N PHE A 176 9.44 10.23 5.11
CA PHE A 176 8.33 9.29 5.17
C PHE A 176 8.12 8.84 6.61
N VAL A 177 6.87 8.66 7.00
CA VAL A 177 6.44 8.13 8.29
C VAL A 177 5.48 6.96 8.11
N GLY A 178 5.34 6.14 9.14
CA GLY A 178 4.30 5.11 9.20
C GLY A 178 3.97 4.73 10.65
N ILE A 179 2.81 4.12 10.86
CA ILE A 179 2.38 3.67 12.19
C ILE A 179 3.30 2.55 12.67
N ALA A 180 3.81 2.69 13.89
CA ALA A 180 4.73 1.75 14.49
C ALA A 180 4.01 0.71 15.35
N ALA A 181 4.53 -0.51 15.33
CA ALA A 181 4.35 -1.51 16.38
C ALA A 181 4.97 -1.01 17.70
N ASP A 182 4.65 -1.72 18.79
CA ASP A 182 5.09 -1.37 20.15
C ASP A 182 6.63 -1.36 20.29
N ASP A 183 7.35 -2.10 19.45
CA ASP A 183 8.82 -2.15 19.41
C ASP A 183 9.45 -1.10 18.47
N GLY A 184 8.65 -0.25 17.84
CA GLY A 184 9.08 0.76 16.88
C GLY A 184 9.17 0.25 15.43
N ALA A 185 8.76 -0.99 15.13
CA ALA A 185 8.73 -1.46 13.75
C ALA A 185 7.60 -0.78 12.96
N VAL A 186 7.91 -0.14 11.82
CA VAL A 186 6.89 0.53 11.00
C VAL A 186 6.07 -0.52 10.26
N LEU A 187 4.78 -0.60 10.54
CA LEU A 187 3.87 -1.56 9.95
C LEU A 187 3.40 -1.11 8.57
N ASP A 188 3.25 -2.06 7.65
CA ASP A 188 2.71 -1.87 6.30
C ASP A 188 1.75 -3.01 5.95
N GLY A 189 0.70 -2.73 5.20
CA GLY A 189 -0.30 -3.72 4.83
C GLY A 189 -1.68 -3.53 5.44
N GLY A 190 -2.55 -4.51 5.21
CA GLY A 190 -3.93 -4.52 5.70
C GLY A 190 -4.03 -5.30 7.01
N LEU A 191 -3.79 -4.66 8.15
CA LEU A 191 -3.91 -5.32 9.46
C LEU A 191 -5.38 -5.41 9.87
N THR A 192 -6.06 -6.55 9.87
CA THR A 192 -5.58 -7.90 9.60
C THR A 192 -6.31 -8.50 8.39
N HIS A 193 -6.92 -7.65 7.57
CA HIS A 193 -7.75 -8.06 6.45
C HIS A 193 -6.98 -8.55 5.22
N TYR A 194 -5.66 -8.41 5.15
CA TYR A 194 -4.86 -9.16 4.17
C TYR A 194 -4.18 -10.37 4.83
N GLY A 195 -3.87 -11.40 4.03
CA GLY A 195 -3.27 -12.65 4.54
C GLY A 195 -1.88 -12.46 5.17
N GLY A 196 -1.21 -11.36 4.85
CA GLY A 196 0.06 -10.95 5.43
C GLY A 196 0.24 -9.44 5.37
N GLY A 197 1.39 -8.98 5.84
CA GLY A 197 1.81 -7.59 5.80
C GLY A 197 3.31 -7.48 5.80
N GLY A 198 3.82 -6.32 6.16
CA GLY A 198 5.24 -6.09 6.21
C GLY A 198 5.69 -5.05 7.22
N VAL A 199 7.01 -4.90 7.31
CA VAL A 199 7.66 -3.90 8.14
C VAL A 199 8.67 -3.08 7.33
N LEU A 200 8.56 -1.76 7.39
CA LEU A 200 9.35 -0.81 6.59
C LEU A 200 10.55 -0.20 7.32
N THR A 201 10.78 -0.57 8.59
CA THR A 201 11.85 -0.01 9.43
C THR A 201 13.23 -0.13 8.78
N PRO A 202 14.10 0.91 8.88
CA PRO A 202 15.40 0.99 8.22
C PRO A 202 16.31 -0.24 8.35
N ARG A 203 17.04 -0.48 7.26
CA ARG A 203 17.90 -1.65 6.97
C ARG A 203 19.08 -1.88 7.93
N ALA A 204 19.33 -0.99 8.89
CA ALA A 204 20.58 -0.92 9.63
C ALA A 204 20.72 -1.92 10.80
N THR A 205 19.64 -2.56 11.28
CA THR A 205 19.68 -3.23 12.59
C THR A 205 18.91 -4.55 12.77
N GLN A 206 18.55 -5.32 11.72
CA GLN A 206 17.72 -6.51 11.97
C GLN A 206 18.40 -7.84 11.58
N GLY A 207 18.62 -8.67 12.63
CA GLY A 207 18.70 -10.13 12.55
C GLY A 207 17.30 -10.74 12.31
N PRO A 208 17.04 -12.02 12.67
CA PRO A 208 15.73 -12.62 12.44
C PRO A 208 14.65 -11.82 13.20
N ARG A 209 13.57 -11.43 12.50
CA ARG A 209 12.44 -10.79 13.17
C ARG A 209 11.59 -11.85 13.87
N GLY A 210 10.83 -11.41 14.86
CA GLY A 210 10.09 -12.25 15.80
C GLY A 210 8.67 -11.73 16.01
N PRO A 211 8.05 -11.98 17.17
CA PRO A 211 6.68 -11.54 17.43
C PRO A 211 6.58 -10.01 17.43
N LEU A 212 5.49 -9.50 16.86
CA LEU A 212 5.09 -8.10 16.84
C LEU A 212 3.89 -7.90 17.76
N SER A 213 3.93 -6.82 18.54
CA SER A 213 2.77 -6.35 19.30
C SER A 213 2.37 -4.97 18.84
N PHE A 214 1.08 -4.69 18.89
CA PHE A 214 0.52 -3.39 18.58
C PHE A 214 -0.65 -3.11 19.52
N LEU A 215 -0.62 -1.93 20.15
CA LEU A 215 -1.58 -1.55 21.21
C LEU A 215 -1.60 -2.58 22.34
N GLY A 216 -0.41 -3.09 22.71
CA GLY A 216 -0.23 -4.07 23.79
C GLY A 216 -0.69 -5.49 23.46
N THR A 217 -1.12 -5.76 22.22
CA THR A 217 -1.63 -7.06 21.79
C THR A 217 -0.71 -7.68 20.75
N PRO A 218 -0.34 -8.98 20.85
CA PRO A 218 0.36 -9.67 19.77
C PRO A 218 -0.47 -9.66 18.49
N VAL A 219 0.11 -9.22 17.38
CA VAL A 219 -0.60 -9.06 16.09
C VAL A 219 0.02 -9.85 14.96
N GLY A 220 1.18 -10.48 15.16
CA GLY A 220 1.81 -11.30 14.14
C GLY A 220 3.27 -11.61 14.42
N VAL A 221 3.90 -12.27 13.45
CA VAL A 221 5.32 -12.62 13.47
C VAL A 221 5.96 -12.12 12.19
N ALA A 222 7.03 -11.33 12.33
CA ALA A 222 7.82 -10.90 11.20
C ALA A 222 8.93 -11.92 10.89
N ASP A 223 9.17 -12.20 9.60
CA ASP A 223 10.37 -12.88 9.10
C ASP A 223 11.01 -12.00 8.03
N GLY A 224 12.22 -11.50 8.30
CA GLY A 224 12.86 -10.51 7.45
C GLY A 224 12.08 -9.20 7.39
N ARG A 225 11.27 -9.01 6.35
CA ARG A 225 10.36 -7.84 6.23
C ARG A 225 8.89 -8.24 6.10
N ASP A 226 8.62 -9.52 5.88
CA ASP A 226 7.28 -10.03 5.68
C ASP A 226 6.68 -10.32 7.07
N VAL A 227 5.39 -10.09 7.22
CA VAL A 227 4.65 -10.35 8.46
C VAL A 227 3.52 -11.32 8.17
N ALA A 228 3.47 -12.40 8.95
CA ALA A 228 2.28 -13.22 9.08
C ALA A 228 1.44 -12.63 10.22
N TRP A 229 0.24 -12.12 9.91
CA TRP A 229 -0.66 -11.60 10.94
C TRP A 229 -1.27 -12.73 11.76
N ASP A 230 -1.39 -12.48 13.06
CA ASP A 230 -2.12 -13.35 13.98
C ASP A 230 -3.64 -13.18 13.77
N ASP A 231 -4.40 -14.11 14.33
CA ASP A 231 -5.86 -14.05 14.32
C ASP A 231 -6.34 -13.09 15.41
N VAL A 232 -6.52 -11.83 15.01
CA VAL A 232 -7.00 -10.73 15.85
C VAL A 232 -8.26 -10.10 15.26
N GLU A 233 -9.06 -9.48 16.10
CA GLU A 233 -10.11 -8.55 15.67
C GLU A 233 -9.79 -7.15 16.18
N LEU A 234 -10.16 -6.17 15.36
CA LEU A 234 -10.01 -4.75 15.67
C LEU A 234 -11.39 -4.19 15.98
N LEU A 235 -11.50 -3.42 17.05
CA LEU A 235 -12.74 -2.76 17.44
C LEU A 235 -12.52 -1.26 17.56
N ALA A 236 -13.33 -0.48 16.84
CA ALA A 236 -13.41 0.96 17.00
C ALA A 236 -14.62 1.27 17.89
N ASN A 237 -14.40 1.92 19.03
CA ASN A 237 -15.44 2.20 20.03
C ASN A 237 -16.23 0.95 20.47
N GLY A 238 -15.58 -0.21 20.46
CA GLY A 238 -16.19 -1.50 20.81
C GLY A 238 -16.95 -2.19 19.67
N GLU A 239 -17.04 -1.58 18.49
CA GLU A 239 -17.62 -2.19 17.28
C GLU A 239 -16.54 -2.76 16.37
N ARG A 240 -16.75 -4.00 15.90
CA ARG A 240 -15.78 -4.70 15.07
C ARG A 240 -15.65 -4.01 13.71
N ILE A 241 -14.41 -3.72 13.31
CA ILE A 241 -14.06 -3.23 11.98
C ILE A 241 -13.34 -4.31 11.17
N VAL A 242 -13.15 -4.07 9.87
CA VAL A 242 -12.44 -5.00 8.97
C VAL A 242 -10.93 -4.97 9.29
N GLY A 243 -10.38 -3.77 9.53
CA GLY A 243 -9.00 -3.62 9.97
C GLY A 243 -8.46 -2.20 9.80
N LEU A 244 -7.14 -2.07 9.71
CA LEU A 244 -6.39 -0.87 9.35
C LEU A 244 -5.77 -1.04 7.97
N SER A 245 -5.75 0.04 7.21
CA SER A 245 -4.96 0.16 5.99
C SER A 245 -3.68 0.94 6.34
N LEU A 246 -2.54 0.24 6.35
CA LEU A 246 -1.24 0.77 6.79
C LEU A 246 -0.35 1.00 5.58
N PHE A 247 0.36 2.14 5.56
CA PHE A 247 1.22 2.58 4.46
C PHE A 247 2.21 3.63 4.96
N ALA A 248 3.28 3.87 4.19
CA ALA A 248 4.18 4.98 4.42
C ALA A 248 3.63 6.26 3.77
N ALA A 249 3.80 7.40 4.42
CA ALA A 249 3.32 8.70 3.92
C ALA A 249 4.33 9.82 4.20
N GLN A 250 4.33 10.85 3.35
CA GLN A 250 5.03 12.11 3.59
C GLN A 250 4.08 13.32 3.60
N ASP A 251 2.78 13.11 3.37
CA ASP A 251 1.80 14.18 3.34
C ASP A 251 1.30 14.60 4.74
N ALA A 252 0.78 15.82 4.83
CA ALA A 252 0.25 16.38 6.07
C ALA A 252 -1.10 15.79 6.51
N ALA A 253 -1.81 15.08 5.62
CA ALA A 253 -3.09 14.44 5.91
C ALA A 253 -2.93 12.98 6.38
N PHE A 254 -1.74 12.63 6.87
CA PHE A 254 -1.47 11.32 7.44
C PHE A 254 -2.21 11.13 8.76
N GLY A 255 -2.75 9.91 8.93
CA GLY A 255 -3.41 9.43 10.13
C GLY A 255 -3.92 8.01 9.91
N ALA A 256 -4.40 7.37 10.97
CA ALA A 256 -4.86 5.98 10.90
C ALA A 256 -6.09 5.84 10.00
N LYS A 257 -6.02 4.93 9.02
CA LYS A 257 -7.12 4.62 8.11
C LYS A 257 -7.80 3.32 8.55
N LEU A 258 -9.00 3.45 9.12
CA LEU A 258 -9.86 2.33 9.51
C LEU A 258 -10.60 1.82 8.28
N VAL A 259 -10.60 0.51 8.05
CA VAL A 259 -11.42 -0.16 7.05
C VAL A 259 -12.61 -0.77 7.77
N ALA A 260 -13.81 -0.35 7.39
CA ALA A 260 -15.05 -0.83 7.98
C ALA A 260 -16.14 -0.80 6.90
N PHE A 261 -16.99 -1.83 6.83
CA PHE A 261 -18.18 -1.79 5.97
C PHE A 261 -19.40 -1.47 6.84
N ASP A 262 -20.42 -0.85 6.23
CA ASP A 262 -21.69 -0.54 6.91
C ASP A 262 -21.51 0.23 8.23
N HIS A 263 -20.49 1.11 8.32
CA HIS A 263 -20.19 1.86 9.53
C HIS A 263 -21.03 3.13 9.67
N GLU A 264 -21.14 3.65 10.90
CA GLU A 264 -21.85 4.91 11.19
C GLU A 264 -20.91 6.10 11.46
N PHE A 265 -19.60 5.96 11.26
CA PHE A 265 -18.63 7.04 11.50
C PHE A 265 -19.02 8.34 10.79
N ALA A 266 -18.94 9.45 11.52
CA ALA A 266 -19.07 10.81 11.03
C ALA A 266 -17.81 11.62 11.33
N VAL A 267 -17.54 12.63 10.50
CA VAL A 267 -16.46 13.59 10.77
C VAL A 267 -16.73 14.29 12.10
N GLY A 268 -15.72 14.31 12.98
CA GLY A 268 -15.81 14.82 14.35
C GLY A 268 -16.02 13.74 15.41
N ASP A 269 -16.27 12.49 15.03
CA ASP A 269 -16.39 11.39 15.99
C ASP A 269 -15.03 11.08 16.63
N ALA A 270 -15.02 10.93 17.96
CA ALA A 270 -13.88 10.39 18.67
C ALA A 270 -13.86 8.86 18.53
N VAL A 271 -12.70 8.31 18.20
CA VAL A 271 -12.48 6.87 18.07
C VAL A 271 -11.40 6.41 19.03
N GLU A 272 -11.67 5.30 19.70
CA GLU A 272 -10.69 4.46 20.40
C GLU A 272 -10.64 3.09 19.72
N LEU A 273 -9.47 2.74 19.19
CA LEU A 273 -9.18 1.44 18.62
C LEU A 273 -8.64 0.49 19.69
N THR A 274 -9.23 -0.70 19.77
CA THR A 274 -8.72 -1.80 20.58
C THR A 274 -8.50 -3.04 19.73
N ILE A 275 -7.57 -3.89 20.15
CA ILE A 275 -7.23 -5.14 19.48
C ILE A 275 -7.36 -6.27 20.48
N ARG A 276 -7.91 -7.41 20.05
CA ARG A 276 -7.91 -8.62 20.86
C ARG A 276 -7.80 -9.87 19.98
N PRO A 277 -7.29 -10.99 20.52
CA PRO A 277 -7.31 -12.27 19.82
C PRO A 277 -8.74 -12.70 19.46
N THR A 278 -8.90 -13.41 18.35
CA THR A 278 -10.17 -13.97 17.90
C THR A 278 -9.96 -15.32 17.23
N ASP A 279 -10.98 -16.18 17.29
CA ASP A 279 -11.02 -17.44 16.52
C ASP A 279 -11.74 -17.28 15.17
N ASP A 280 -12.24 -16.07 14.88
CA ASP A 280 -12.96 -15.71 13.65
C ASP A 280 -12.35 -14.44 13.05
N PRO A 281 -11.14 -14.50 12.46
CA PRO A 281 -10.48 -13.32 11.90
C PRO A 281 -11.08 -12.88 10.56
N VAL A 282 -11.04 -11.58 10.26
CA VAL A 282 -11.37 -11.08 8.91
C VAL A 282 -10.18 -11.31 7.97
N ARG A 283 -10.40 -11.92 6.80
CA ARG A 283 -9.42 -12.08 5.72
C ARG A 283 -10.09 -11.80 4.38
N LEU A 284 -9.60 -10.81 3.65
CA LEU A 284 -10.04 -10.35 2.34
C LEU A 284 -8.89 -10.57 1.34
N GLY A 285 -8.93 -11.66 0.57
CA GLY A 285 -7.87 -12.01 -0.37
C GLY A 285 -7.96 -13.46 -0.80
#